data_AF-A0A482Y2R6-F1
#
_entry.id   AF-A0A482Y2R6-F1
#
_cell.length_a   1.000
_cell.length_b   1.000
_cell.length_c   1.000
_cell.angle_alpha   90.00
_cell.angle_beta   90.00
_cell.angle_gamma   90.00
#
_symmetry.space_group_name_H-M   'P 1'
#
loop_
_entity.id
_entity.type
_entity.pdbx_description
1 polymer ?
#
loop_
_entity_poly.entity_id
_entity_poly.type
_entity_poly.pdbx_seq_one_letter_code
_entity_poly.pdbx_strand_id
1 'polypeptide(L)'
;MDICEALRAESGVVAVVGAGGKKTTLYTLAARASESDRRAVVTATVRIPIFDRHVEDVIVTDEPVAALERAEAWPVGVVSERENEDRYVGYDPEMIDDLAAVDVADVVLVKADGARTREFKAPGEHEPQLPQCTTTVVPIASVQVVGKPLAAEHVHRPERVAAITGRELGETIRPVDVADVLASERGGLKGVPDGATVVPLLNKVDDATHRRDAEEIATTLFERAPAVSRVVLARLIDDDPVIQVLER
;
A
#
# COMPACT_ATOMS: atom_id res chain seq x y z
N MET A 1 -13.92 9.67 -10.20
CA MET A 1 -13.67 9.45 -8.76
C MET A 1 -12.18 9.56 -8.58
N ASP A 2 -11.71 10.45 -7.71
CA ASP A 2 -10.28 10.59 -7.44
C ASP A 2 -9.74 9.35 -6.72
N ILE A 3 -8.43 9.09 -6.82
CA ILE A 3 -7.80 7.92 -6.21
C ILE A 3 -7.80 7.96 -4.67
N CYS A 4 -7.75 9.13 -4.03
CA CYS A 4 -7.88 9.23 -2.58
C CYS A 4 -9.28 8.78 -2.13
N GLU A 5 -10.33 9.22 -2.83
CA GLU A 5 -11.72 8.80 -2.56
C GLU A 5 -11.92 7.30 -2.86
N ALA A 6 -11.35 6.81 -3.98
CA ALA A 6 -11.43 5.41 -4.37
C ALA A 6 -10.82 4.50 -3.29
N LEU A 7 -9.66 4.88 -2.75
CA LEU A 7 -8.92 4.11 -1.75
C LEU A 7 -9.34 4.42 -0.29
N ARG A 8 -10.31 5.29 -0.04
CA ARG A 8 -10.67 5.74 1.33
C ARG A 8 -9.44 6.31 2.07
N ALA A 9 -8.69 7.15 1.36
CA ALA A 9 -7.40 7.68 1.76
C ALA A 9 -7.39 9.22 1.86
N GLU A 10 -8.56 9.82 2.11
CA GLU A 10 -8.72 11.27 2.21
C GLU A 10 -8.34 11.83 3.59
N SER A 11 -8.30 10.97 4.61
CA SER A 11 -7.97 11.36 5.97
C SER A 11 -7.49 10.16 6.81
N GLY A 12 -6.95 10.44 7.99
CA GLY A 12 -6.51 9.43 8.96
C GLY A 12 -5.21 8.77 8.55
N VAL A 13 -4.95 7.57 9.08
CA VAL A 13 -3.74 6.81 8.78
C VAL A 13 -4.03 5.75 7.72
N VAL A 14 -3.32 5.85 6.59
CA VAL A 14 -3.46 4.97 5.43
C VAL A 14 -2.17 4.20 5.25
N ALA A 15 -2.22 2.89 5.46
CA ALA A 15 -1.06 2.03 5.30
C ALA A 15 -1.10 1.26 3.98
N VAL A 16 -0.04 1.40 3.16
CA VAL A 16 0.12 0.58 1.95
C VAL A 16 1.00 -0.64 2.24
N VAL A 17 0.52 -1.81 1.81
CA VAL A 17 1.20 -3.10 1.97
C VAL A 17 1.20 -3.88 0.65
N GLY A 18 1.93 -4.99 0.59
CA GLY A 18 1.95 -5.84 -0.61
C GLY A 18 3.06 -5.49 -1.62
N ALA A 19 2.78 -5.53 -2.92
CA ALA A 19 3.77 -5.37 -3.99
C ALA A 19 3.12 -4.81 -5.27
N GLY A 20 3.90 -4.43 -6.28
CA GLY A 20 3.34 -4.00 -7.57
C GLY A 20 2.80 -2.55 -7.64
N GLY A 21 3.19 -1.64 -6.74
CA GLY A 21 2.78 -0.23 -6.86
C GLY A 21 3.00 0.66 -5.65
N LYS A 22 3.29 0.11 -4.46
CA LYS A 22 3.29 0.85 -3.18
C LYS A 22 3.91 2.24 -3.16
N LYS A 23 5.11 2.40 -3.73
CA LYS A 23 5.78 3.72 -3.74
C LYS A 23 5.00 4.72 -4.58
N THR A 24 4.65 4.33 -5.80
CA THR A 24 3.85 5.15 -6.69
C THR A 24 2.51 5.47 -6.05
N THR A 25 1.83 4.50 -5.43
CA THR A 25 0.58 4.74 -4.70
C THR A 25 0.75 5.82 -3.63
N LEU A 26 1.77 5.72 -2.77
CA LEU A 26 2.01 6.72 -1.71
C LEU A 26 2.21 8.12 -2.29
N TYR A 27 3.05 8.26 -3.30
CA TYR A 27 3.38 9.56 -3.87
C TYR A 27 2.20 10.14 -4.66
N THR A 28 1.44 9.30 -5.36
CA THR A 28 0.20 9.72 -6.03
C THR A 28 -0.84 10.19 -5.01
N LEU A 29 -1.05 9.45 -3.91
CA LEU A 29 -1.97 9.88 -2.84
C LEU A 29 -1.53 11.21 -2.21
N ALA A 30 -0.24 11.38 -1.95
CA ALA A 30 0.31 12.61 -1.37
C ALA A 30 0.08 13.83 -2.28
N ALA A 31 0.35 13.67 -3.58
CA ALA A 31 0.13 14.71 -4.57
C ALA A 31 -1.36 15.11 -4.64
N ARG A 32 -2.27 14.12 -4.71
CA ARG A 32 -3.73 14.36 -4.79
C ARG A 32 -4.33 14.98 -3.54
N ALA A 33 -3.79 14.61 -2.38
CA ALA A 33 -4.17 15.24 -1.14
C ALA A 33 -3.80 16.74 -1.15
N SER A 34 -2.58 17.09 -1.60
CA SER A 34 -2.14 18.48 -1.71
C SER A 34 -2.94 19.27 -2.75
N GLU A 35 -3.26 18.68 -3.92
CA GLU A 35 -4.16 19.28 -4.91
C GLU A 35 -5.58 19.56 -4.37
N SER A 36 -5.97 18.90 -3.27
CA SER A 36 -7.24 19.10 -2.57
C SER A 36 -7.10 19.92 -1.27
N ASP A 37 -6.02 20.69 -1.13
CA ASP A 37 -5.70 21.51 0.06
C ASP A 37 -5.62 20.71 1.38
N ARG A 38 -5.27 19.41 1.32
CA ARG A 38 -5.09 18.55 2.50
C ARG A 38 -3.62 18.45 2.89
N ARG A 39 -3.35 18.54 4.20
CA ARG A 39 -2.05 18.31 4.82
C ARG A 39 -1.72 16.82 4.81
N ALA A 40 -0.92 16.39 3.84
CA ALA A 40 -0.50 14.99 3.70
C ALA A 40 0.92 14.74 4.19
N VAL A 41 1.08 13.73 5.04
CA VAL A 41 2.37 13.22 5.49
C VAL A 41 2.72 11.95 4.72
N VAL A 42 3.95 11.85 4.24
CA VAL A 42 4.53 10.60 3.71
C VAL A 42 5.56 10.07 4.69
N THR A 43 5.37 8.84 5.15
CA THR A 43 6.29 8.18 6.08
C THR A 43 6.32 6.67 5.87
N ALA A 44 7.07 5.97 6.70
CA ALA A 44 7.19 4.52 6.66
C ALA A 44 7.47 3.96 8.06
N THR A 45 7.03 2.73 8.29
CA THR A 45 7.45 1.91 9.45
C THR A 45 8.56 0.91 9.09
N VAL A 46 8.98 0.95 7.83
CA VAL A 46 10.08 0.13 7.31
C VAL A 46 11.01 1.01 6.50
N ARG A 47 12.18 0.47 6.15
CA ARG A 47 13.08 1.13 5.20
C ARG A 47 12.36 1.54 3.90
N ILE A 48 12.52 2.80 3.50
CA ILE A 48 11.90 3.39 2.31
C ILE A 48 12.98 4.06 1.44
N PRO A 49 12.94 3.92 0.10
CA PRO A 49 13.84 4.67 -0.77
C PRO A 49 13.66 6.19 -0.62
N ILE A 50 14.67 6.97 -0.98
CA ILE A 50 14.55 8.44 -1.06
C ILE A 50 13.33 8.85 -1.89
N PHE A 51 12.59 9.85 -1.40
CA PHE A 51 11.34 10.29 -1.99
C PHE A 51 11.20 11.83 -2.03
N ASP A 52 12.30 12.55 -1.84
CA ASP A 52 12.37 14.01 -1.72
C ASP A 52 11.72 14.71 -2.91
N ARG A 53 11.88 14.16 -4.11
CA ARG A 53 11.25 14.69 -5.34
C ARG A 53 9.72 14.53 -5.42
N HIS A 54 9.11 13.87 -4.44
CA HIS A 54 7.68 13.55 -4.40
C HIS A 54 6.93 14.28 -3.29
N VAL A 55 7.64 15.13 -2.53
CA VAL A 55 7.10 15.94 -1.43
C VAL A 55 7.72 17.34 -1.50
N GLU A 56 7.12 18.30 -0.81
CA GLU A 56 7.63 19.67 -0.74
C GLU A 56 8.88 19.76 0.15
N ASP A 57 8.92 18.97 1.22
CA ASP A 57 10.07 18.88 2.13
C ASP A 57 10.21 17.48 2.73
N VAL A 58 11.43 17.11 3.11
CA VAL A 58 11.72 15.88 3.88
C VAL A 58 12.47 16.25 5.15
N ILE A 59 11.83 15.98 6.28
CA ILE A 59 12.39 16.22 7.61
C ILE A 59 12.87 14.89 8.20
N VAL A 60 14.17 14.83 8.50
CA VAL A 60 14.78 13.69 9.19
C VAL A 60 14.89 14.03 10.67
N THR A 61 14.13 13.35 11.52
CA THR A 61 14.00 13.70 12.95
C THR A 61 13.45 12.55 13.79
N ASP A 62 13.83 12.51 15.07
CA ASP A 62 13.22 11.64 16.08
C ASP A 62 11.95 12.25 16.72
N GLU A 63 11.64 13.52 16.43
CA GLU A 63 10.48 14.26 16.97
C GLU A 63 9.52 14.71 15.84
N PRO A 64 8.87 13.77 15.12
CA PRO A 64 8.08 14.09 13.94
C PRO A 64 6.88 15.01 14.24
N VAL A 65 6.24 14.88 15.41
CA VAL A 65 5.10 15.74 15.80
C VAL A 65 5.53 17.21 15.81
N ALA A 66 6.59 17.53 16.55
CA ALA A 66 7.08 18.90 16.67
C ALA A 66 7.58 19.46 15.34
N ALA A 67 8.08 18.61 14.44
CA ALA A 67 8.46 19.00 13.09
C ALA A 67 7.23 19.37 12.24
N LEU A 68 6.19 18.55 12.26
CA LEU A 68 4.96 18.78 11.49
C LEU A 68 4.16 19.98 11.98
N GLU A 69 4.16 20.27 13.29
CA GLU A 69 3.57 21.50 13.84
C GLU A 69 4.18 22.79 13.26
N ARG A 70 5.42 22.72 12.77
CA ARG A 70 6.16 23.85 12.18
C ARG A 70 6.21 23.82 10.66
N ALA A 71 5.59 22.82 10.02
CA ALA A 71 5.64 22.67 8.57
C ALA A 71 4.76 23.74 7.88
N GLU A 72 5.33 24.41 6.89
CA GLU A 72 4.66 25.49 6.14
C GLU A 72 4.24 25.08 4.72
N ALA A 73 4.72 23.93 4.22
CA ALA A 73 4.43 23.41 2.88
C ALA A 73 4.05 21.93 2.93
N TRP A 74 3.22 21.47 1.99
CA TRP A 74 2.65 20.12 1.97
C TRP A 74 2.58 19.57 0.53
N PRO A 75 2.81 18.25 0.31
CA PRO A 75 2.97 17.21 1.33
C PRO A 75 4.38 17.20 1.95
N VAL A 76 4.49 16.68 3.18
CA VAL A 76 5.75 16.59 3.94
C VAL A 76 6.17 15.14 4.11
N GLY A 77 7.44 14.85 3.87
CA GLY A 77 8.10 13.63 4.29
C GLY A 77 8.63 13.71 5.71
N VAL A 78 8.33 12.73 6.56
CA VAL A 78 9.00 12.58 7.87
C VAL A 78 9.52 11.16 8.05
N VAL A 79 10.77 11.05 8.49
CA VAL A 79 11.50 9.80 8.70
C VAL A 79 12.50 9.96 9.85
N SER A 80 12.83 8.86 10.53
CA SER A 80 13.74 8.89 11.69
C SER A 80 15.18 9.20 11.29
N GLU A 81 15.69 8.51 10.28
CA GLU A 81 17.10 8.57 9.90
C GLU A 81 17.28 8.42 8.39
N ARG A 82 18.34 9.05 7.85
CA ARG A 82 18.89 8.73 6.52
C ARG A 82 19.99 7.68 6.66
N GLU A 83 19.68 6.43 6.30
CA GLU A 83 20.63 5.31 6.35
C GLU A 83 21.77 5.48 5.34
N ASN A 84 21.46 5.96 4.12
CA ASN A 84 22.45 6.21 3.05
C ASN A 84 21.86 7.12 1.95
N GLU A 85 22.59 7.26 0.83
CA GLU A 85 22.18 8.09 -0.30
C GLU A 85 20.86 7.66 -0.94
N ASP A 86 20.49 6.38 -0.83
CA ASP A 86 19.33 5.77 -1.51
C ASP A 86 18.17 5.40 -0.58
N ARG A 87 18.31 5.60 0.75
CA ARG A 87 17.38 5.01 1.71
C ARG A 87 17.24 5.77 3.03
N TYR A 88 16.00 5.85 3.48
CA TYR A 88 15.60 6.26 4.83
C TYR A 88 15.21 5.06 5.69
N VAL A 89 15.36 5.23 7.00
CA VAL A 89 14.82 4.37 8.06
C VAL A 89 13.41 4.88 8.39
N GLY A 90 12.47 3.94 8.55
CA GLY A 90 11.13 4.25 9.01
C GLY A 90 11.08 4.38 10.53
N TYR A 91 9.97 4.90 11.05
CA TYR A 91 9.70 4.90 12.49
C TYR A 91 9.23 3.53 12.99
N ASP A 92 9.28 3.32 14.30
CA ASP A 92 8.48 2.24 14.90
C ASP A 92 6.97 2.57 14.77
N PRO A 93 6.08 1.56 14.64
CA PRO A 93 4.65 1.81 14.49
C PRO A 93 4.04 2.69 15.58
N GLU A 94 4.53 2.58 16.82
CA GLU A 94 4.08 3.36 17.98
C GLU A 94 4.28 4.87 17.79
N MET A 95 5.37 5.29 17.14
CA MET A 95 5.61 6.70 16.82
C MET A 95 4.60 7.24 15.80
N ILE A 96 4.10 6.38 14.90
CA ILE A 96 3.02 6.78 13.98
C ILE A 96 1.69 6.90 14.72
N ASP A 97 1.45 6.04 15.71
CA ASP A 97 0.29 6.14 16.61
C ASP A 97 0.30 7.49 17.37
N ASP A 98 1.46 7.87 17.93
CA ASP A 98 1.64 9.17 18.59
C ASP A 98 1.45 10.35 17.63
N LEU A 99 1.96 10.24 16.40
CA LEU A 99 1.79 11.26 15.36
C LEU A 99 0.32 11.47 15.00
N ALA A 100 -0.42 10.39 14.81
CA ALA A 100 -1.84 10.43 14.44
C ALA A 100 -2.76 10.87 15.58
N ALA A 101 -2.31 10.78 16.83
CA ALA A 101 -3.04 11.27 17.99
C ALA A 101 -3.10 12.82 18.07
N VAL A 102 -2.27 13.51 17.28
CA VAL A 102 -2.22 14.98 17.21
C VAL A 102 -2.76 15.45 15.85
N ASP A 103 -3.51 16.56 15.85
CA ASP A 103 -4.11 17.15 14.64
C ASP A 103 -3.08 17.96 13.80
N VAL A 104 -1.97 17.33 13.44
CA VAL A 104 -0.90 17.94 12.64
C VAL A 104 -1.08 17.73 11.14
N ALA A 105 -1.84 16.71 10.73
CA ALA A 105 -2.05 16.34 9.34
C ALA A 105 -3.45 15.78 9.12
N ASP A 106 -4.00 15.99 7.92
CA ASP A 106 -5.30 15.45 7.57
C ASP A 106 -5.18 13.97 7.20
N VAL A 107 -4.08 13.58 6.54
CA VAL A 107 -3.78 12.19 6.16
C VAL A 107 -2.30 11.83 6.39
N VAL A 108 -2.07 10.65 6.96
CA VAL A 108 -0.73 10.07 7.16
C VAL A 108 -0.59 8.82 6.30
N LEU A 109 0.25 8.90 5.27
CA LEU A 109 0.47 7.86 4.28
C LEU A 109 1.71 7.03 4.67
N VAL A 110 1.48 5.79 5.08
CA VAL A 110 2.50 4.93 5.68
C VAL A 110 2.86 3.78 4.74
N LYS A 111 4.14 3.65 4.41
CA LYS A 111 4.67 2.39 3.86
C LYS A 111 4.93 1.39 4.97
N ALA A 112 4.12 0.33 5.06
CA ALA A 112 4.19 -0.61 6.19
C ALA A 112 4.95 -1.92 5.92
N ASP A 113 5.46 -2.13 4.70
CA ASP A 113 6.26 -3.33 4.39
C ASP A 113 7.24 -3.21 3.19
N GLY A 114 8.20 -4.13 3.14
CA GLY A 114 9.15 -4.28 2.03
C GLY A 114 8.61 -5.20 0.92
N ALA A 115 9.06 -5.01 -0.33
CA ALA A 115 8.72 -5.92 -1.44
C ALA A 115 9.79 -6.09 -2.54
N ARG A 116 10.96 -5.45 -2.40
CA ARG A 116 12.07 -5.50 -3.39
C ARG A 116 11.61 -5.36 -4.85
N THR A 117 10.71 -4.39 -5.10
CA THR A 117 10.15 -4.06 -6.44
C THR A 117 9.59 -5.24 -7.22
N ARG A 118 8.99 -6.22 -6.53
CA ARG A 118 8.27 -7.34 -7.14
C ARG A 118 6.82 -6.99 -7.47
N GLU A 119 6.18 -7.82 -8.28
CA GLU A 119 4.79 -7.66 -8.73
C GLU A 119 3.80 -8.10 -7.65
N PHE A 120 4.18 -9.13 -6.89
CA PHE A 120 3.31 -9.78 -5.92
C PHE A 120 4.10 -10.30 -4.73
N LYS A 121 3.44 -10.52 -3.59
CA LYS A 121 4.06 -11.10 -2.40
C LYS A 121 3.06 -11.62 -1.39
N ALA A 122 3.56 -12.41 -0.43
CA ALA A 122 2.94 -12.60 0.87
C ALA A 122 3.86 -12.04 1.98
N PRO A 123 3.30 -11.46 3.06
CA PRO A 123 4.08 -10.85 4.14
C PRO A 123 4.91 -11.88 4.91
N GLY A 124 6.05 -11.43 5.42
CA GLY A 124 6.97 -12.19 6.26
C GLY A 124 6.43 -12.44 7.67
N GLU A 125 7.27 -12.90 8.59
CA GLU A 125 6.88 -13.05 10.01
C GLU A 125 6.68 -11.68 10.67
N HIS A 126 7.68 -10.81 10.55
CA HIS A 126 7.69 -9.43 11.08
C HIS A 126 7.08 -8.39 10.13
N GLU A 127 6.23 -8.81 9.19
CA GLU A 127 5.51 -7.92 8.27
C GLU A 127 4.02 -8.25 8.27
N PRO A 128 3.14 -7.28 7.93
CA PRO A 128 3.45 -5.86 7.82
C PRO A 128 3.66 -5.22 9.21
N GLN A 129 4.33 -4.07 9.26
CA GLN A 129 4.52 -3.28 10.48
C GLN A 129 3.45 -2.17 10.50
N LEU A 130 2.21 -2.55 10.77
CA LEU A 130 1.08 -1.62 10.77
C LEU A 130 0.98 -0.87 12.11
N PRO A 131 0.83 0.47 12.11
CA PRO A 131 0.40 1.23 13.29
C PRO A 131 -0.99 0.78 13.76
N GLN A 132 -1.25 0.83 15.07
CA GLN A 132 -2.56 0.44 15.62
C GLN A 132 -3.67 1.41 15.22
N CYS A 133 -3.33 2.70 15.04
CA CYS A 133 -4.25 3.75 14.60
C CYS A 133 -4.60 3.69 13.10
N THR A 134 -4.12 2.69 12.36
CA THR A 134 -4.37 2.58 10.91
C THR A 134 -5.87 2.52 10.62
N THR A 135 -6.38 3.55 9.96
CA THR A 135 -7.80 3.66 9.58
C THR A 135 -8.11 2.96 8.28
N THR A 136 -7.15 2.93 7.34
CA THR A 136 -7.30 2.27 6.05
C THR A 136 -6.04 1.48 5.72
N VAL A 137 -6.19 0.20 5.38
CA VAL A 137 -5.12 -0.63 4.83
C VAL A 137 -5.37 -0.84 3.34
N VAL A 138 -4.35 -0.61 2.53
CA VAL A 138 -4.38 -0.80 1.07
C VAL A 138 -3.41 -1.93 0.69
N PRO A 139 -3.89 -3.19 0.62
CA PRO A 139 -3.13 -4.29 0.06
C PRO A 139 -2.98 -4.15 -1.45
N ILE A 140 -1.75 -4.05 -1.93
CA ILE A 140 -1.45 -3.84 -3.35
C ILE A 140 -0.94 -5.14 -3.97
N ALA A 141 -1.50 -5.47 -5.14
CA ALA A 141 -0.97 -6.48 -6.04
C ALA A 141 -0.96 -5.95 -7.48
N SER A 142 0.05 -6.34 -8.26
CA SER A 142 0.03 -6.13 -9.70
C SER A 142 -0.73 -7.25 -10.39
N VAL A 143 -1.63 -6.90 -11.30
CA VAL A 143 -2.37 -7.88 -12.11
C VAL A 143 -1.47 -8.58 -13.12
N GLN A 144 -0.33 -7.98 -13.48
CA GLN A 144 0.67 -8.57 -14.39
C GLN A 144 1.38 -9.80 -13.81
N VAL A 145 1.16 -10.14 -12.53
CA VAL A 145 1.64 -11.40 -11.96
C VAL A 145 0.84 -12.60 -12.48
N VAL A 146 -0.40 -12.40 -12.93
CA VAL A 146 -1.22 -13.46 -13.52
C VAL A 146 -0.54 -13.96 -14.80
N GLY A 147 -0.51 -15.27 -14.98
CA GLY A 147 0.19 -15.91 -16.09
C GLY A 147 1.71 -16.04 -15.89
N LYS A 148 2.29 -15.48 -14.83
CA LYS A 148 3.71 -15.64 -14.50
C LYS A 148 3.95 -16.86 -13.61
N PRO A 149 5.13 -17.49 -13.68
CA PRO A 149 5.48 -18.56 -12.75
C PRO A 149 5.61 -18.02 -11.32
N LEU A 150 5.20 -18.84 -10.33
CA LEU A 150 5.42 -18.59 -8.92
C LEU A 150 6.90 -18.73 -8.57
N ALA A 151 7.64 -17.66 -8.82
CA ALA A 151 9.09 -17.62 -8.70
C ALA A 151 9.58 -16.26 -8.17
N ALA A 152 10.78 -16.28 -7.59
CA ALA A 152 11.41 -15.12 -6.95
C ALA A 152 11.70 -13.94 -7.93
N GLU A 153 11.62 -14.20 -9.23
CA GLU A 153 11.70 -13.17 -10.27
C GLU A 153 10.53 -12.19 -10.21
N HIS A 154 9.31 -12.71 -10.04
CA HIS A 154 8.08 -11.90 -10.07
C HIS A 154 7.45 -11.73 -8.67
N VAL A 155 7.72 -12.67 -7.77
CA VAL A 155 7.09 -12.74 -6.44
C VAL A 155 8.13 -12.58 -5.34
N HIS A 156 7.88 -11.70 -4.38
CA HIS A 156 8.70 -11.63 -3.18
C HIS A 156 8.24 -12.71 -2.18
N ARG A 157 9.16 -13.59 -1.76
CA ARG A 157 8.88 -14.74 -0.88
C ARG A 157 7.85 -15.72 -1.48
N PRO A 158 8.13 -16.29 -2.68
CA PRO A 158 7.18 -17.16 -3.38
C PRO A 158 6.73 -18.37 -2.56
N GLU A 159 7.57 -18.88 -1.66
CA GLU A 159 7.26 -19.97 -0.73
C GLU A 159 6.10 -19.64 0.22
N ARG A 160 5.92 -18.37 0.59
CA ARG A 160 4.81 -17.95 1.45
C ARG A 160 3.51 -17.82 0.67
N VAL A 161 3.60 -17.40 -0.60
CA VAL A 161 2.46 -17.41 -1.52
C VAL A 161 2.03 -18.86 -1.77
N ALA A 162 2.96 -19.77 -2.06
CA ALA A 162 2.71 -21.21 -2.21
C ALA A 162 1.98 -21.79 -0.98
N ALA A 163 2.40 -21.44 0.22
CA ALA A 163 1.78 -21.90 1.47
C ALA A 163 0.35 -21.37 1.70
N ILE A 164 -0.04 -20.28 1.05
CA ILE A 164 -1.41 -19.74 1.09
C ILE A 164 -2.28 -20.39 0.02
N THR A 165 -1.77 -20.47 -1.21
CA THR A 165 -2.54 -20.87 -2.39
C THR A 165 -2.52 -22.37 -2.65
N GLY A 166 -1.64 -23.12 -1.97
CA GLY A 166 -1.41 -24.55 -2.22
C GLY A 166 -0.67 -24.84 -3.53
N ARG A 167 -0.10 -23.81 -4.17
CA ARG A 167 0.62 -23.93 -5.44
C ARG A 167 2.06 -24.39 -5.24
N GLU A 168 2.61 -25.07 -6.24
CA GLU A 168 4.02 -25.40 -6.27
C GLU A 168 4.84 -24.24 -6.87
N LEU A 169 6.11 -24.12 -6.46
CA LEU A 169 7.02 -23.14 -7.04
C LEU A 169 7.20 -23.43 -8.55
N GLY A 170 7.17 -22.37 -9.35
CA GLY A 170 7.24 -22.45 -10.81
C GLY A 170 5.89 -22.62 -11.50
N GLU A 171 4.82 -23.00 -10.79
CA GLU A 171 3.50 -23.05 -11.40
C GLU A 171 3.00 -21.66 -11.79
N THR A 172 2.25 -21.58 -12.88
CA THR A 172 1.65 -20.34 -13.38
C THR A 172 0.62 -19.78 -12.40
N ILE A 173 0.78 -18.55 -11.93
CA ILE A 173 -0.17 -17.87 -11.05
C ILE A 173 -1.48 -17.55 -11.79
N ARG A 174 -2.62 -17.87 -11.18
CA ARG A 174 -3.97 -17.59 -11.68
C ARG A 174 -4.60 -16.41 -10.93
N PRO A 175 -5.67 -15.78 -11.48
CA PRO A 175 -6.45 -14.76 -10.77
C PRO A 175 -6.88 -15.20 -9.35
N VAL A 176 -7.41 -16.42 -9.23
CA VAL A 176 -7.82 -17.00 -7.95
C VAL A 176 -6.70 -17.08 -6.92
N ASP A 177 -5.46 -17.33 -7.35
CA ASP A 177 -4.30 -17.42 -6.46
C ASP A 177 -3.94 -16.03 -5.89
N VAL A 178 -4.17 -14.95 -6.66
CA VAL A 178 -3.98 -13.56 -6.19
C VAL A 178 -5.08 -13.19 -5.19
N ALA A 179 -6.34 -13.51 -5.50
CA ALA A 179 -7.46 -13.29 -4.61
C ALA A 179 -7.27 -14.02 -3.27
N ASP A 180 -6.78 -15.26 -3.31
CA ASP A 180 -6.47 -16.05 -2.11
C ASP A 180 -5.47 -15.36 -1.18
N VAL A 181 -4.39 -14.82 -1.72
CA VAL A 181 -3.41 -14.11 -0.89
C VAL A 181 -4.03 -12.82 -0.35
N LEU A 182 -4.74 -12.04 -1.17
CA LEU A 182 -5.36 -10.79 -0.72
C LEU A 182 -6.41 -11.03 0.38
N ALA A 183 -7.17 -12.13 0.29
CA ALA A 183 -8.19 -12.52 1.26
C ALA A 183 -7.65 -13.21 2.52
N SER A 184 -6.36 -13.56 2.56
CA SER A 184 -5.79 -14.35 3.64
C SER A 184 -5.33 -13.50 4.84
N GLU A 185 -5.60 -13.96 6.06
CA GLU A 185 -4.98 -13.46 7.30
C GLU A 185 -3.47 -13.71 7.37
N ARG A 186 -2.94 -14.56 6.49
CA ARG A 186 -1.49 -14.75 6.27
C ARG A 186 -0.95 -13.90 5.11
N GLY A 187 -1.83 -13.16 4.44
CA GLY A 187 -1.62 -12.40 3.21
C GLY A 187 -2.06 -10.94 3.36
N GLY A 188 -2.97 -10.49 2.50
CA GLY A 188 -3.43 -9.10 2.43
C GLY A 188 -4.19 -8.63 3.67
N LEU A 189 -4.76 -9.53 4.46
CA LEU A 189 -5.46 -9.20 5.71
C LEU A 189 -4.59 -9.39 6.96
N LYS A 190 -3.29 -9.69 6.80
CA LYS A 190 -2.42 -9.97 7.93
C LYS A 190 -2.22 -8.72 8.80
N GLY A 191 -2.60 -8.80 10.07
CA GLY A 191 -2.34 -7.77 11.07
C GLY A 191 -3.14 -6.48 10.87
N VAL A 192 -4.19 -6.50 10.04
CA VAL A 192 -5.10 -5.36 9.89
C VAL A 192 -5.72 -5.05 11.25
N PRO A 193 -5.63 -3.80 11.76
CA PRO A 193 -6.24 -3.43 13.03
C PRO A 193 -7.77 -3.54 13.03
N ASP A 194 -8.34 -3.77 14.21
CA ASP A 194 -9.79 -3.83 14.38
C ASP A 194 -10.43 -2.49 13.98
N GLY A 195 -11.48 -2.56 13.15
CA GLY A 195 -12.20 -1.39 12.65
C GLY A 195 -11.53 -0.67 11.47
N ALA A 196 -10.32 -1.07 11.06
CA ALA A 196 -9.69 -0.53 9.86
C ALA A 196 -10.44 -0.98 8.59
N THR A 197 -10.59 -0.06 7.64
CA THR A 197 -11.13 -0.37 6.31
C THR A 197 -10.04 -1.01 5.46
N VAL A 198 -10.36 -2.10 4.76
CA VAL A 198 -9.43 -2.71 3.79
C VAL A 198 -9.91 -2.42 2.37
N VAL A 199 -9.07 -1.74 1.58
CA VAL A 199 -9.35 -1.44 0.17
C VAL A 199 -8.22 -1.97 -0.70
N PRO A 200 -8.32 -3.20 -1.23
CA PRO A 200 -7.29 -3.76 -2.10
C PRO A 200 -7.17 -2.99 -3.41
N LEU A 201 -5.92 -2.79 -3.85
CA LEU A 201 -5.57 -2.10 -5.08
C LEU A 201 -4.92 -3.08 -6.05
N LEU A 202 -5.60 -3.33 -7.16
CA LEU A 202 -5.10 -4.09 -8.29
C LEU A 202 -4.49 -3.12 -9.31
N ASN A 203 -3.18 -3.00 -9.30
CA ASN A 203 -2.45 -2.05 -10.14
C ASN A 203 -1.93 -2.71 -11.44
N LYS A 204 -1.49 -1.87 -12.38
CA LYS A 204 -0.94 -2.24 -13.71
C LYS A 204 -1.98 -2.86 -14.65
N VAL A 205 -3.20 -2.33 -14.60
CA VAL A 205 -4.28 -2.70 -15.50
C VAL A 205 -4.06 -2.04 -16.86
N ASP A 206 -3.16 -2.61 -17.65
CA ASP A 206 -2.63 -1.97 -18.87
C ASP A 206 -3.44 -2.26 -20.14
N ASP A 207 -4.23 -3.34 -20.13
CA ASP A 207 -5.02 -3.76 -21.28
C ASP A 207 -6.30 -4.51 -20.87
N ALA A 208 -7.07 -4.95 -21.86
CA ALA A 208 -8.33 -5.64 -21.65
C ALA A 208 -8.18 -7.01 -20.97
N THR A 209 -7.06 -7.70 -21.16
CA THR A 209 -6.77 -8.98 -20.48
C THR A 209 -6.52 -8.73 -19.00
N HIS A 210 -5.65 -7.77 -18.69
CA HIS A 210 -5.39 -7.34 -17.31
C HIS A 210 -6.66 -6.91 -16.58
N ARG A 211 -7.55 -6.18 -17.27
CA ARG A 211 -8.83 -5.76 -16.70
C ARG A 211 -9.71 -6.95 -16.36
N ARG A 212 -9.83 -7.91 -17.29
CA ARG A 212 -10.60 -9.15 -17.06
C ARG A 212 -10.06 -9.94 -15.87
N ASP A 213 -8.73 -10.11 -15.80
CA ASP A 213 -8.09 -10.79 -14.67
C ASP A 213 -8.35 -10.06 -13.36
N ALA A 214 -8.31 -8.72 -13.36
CA ALA A 214 -8.57 -7.91 -12.18
C ALA A 214 -10.03 -8.01 -11.69
N GLU A 215 -11.00 -8.03 -12.62
CA GLU A 215 -12.41 -8.24 -12.31
C GLU A 215 -12.67 -9.65 -11.74
N GLU A 216 -11.97 -10.68 -12.24
CA GLU A 216 -12.02 -12.05 -11.70
C GLU A 216 -11.41 -12.13 -10.28
N ILE A 217 -10.27 -11.47 -10.06
CA ILE A 217 -9.65 -11.35 -8.73
C ILE A 217 -10.63 -10.70 -7.75
N ALA A 218 -11.21 -9.55 -8.13
CA ALA A 218 -12.12 -8.80 -7.27
C ALA A 218 -13.38 -9.60 -6.91
N THR A 219 -13.98 -10.27 -7.89
CA THR A 219 -15.15 -11.15 -7.66
C THR A 219 -14.84 -12.22 -6.63
N THR A 220 -13.73 -12.94 -6.83
CA THR A 220 -13.27 -14.00 -5.90
C THR A 220 -12.95 -13.45 -4.52
N LEU A 221 -12.36 -12.25 -4.46
CA LEU A 221 -12.00 -11.59 -3.22
C LEU A 221 -13.24 -11.21 -2.39
N PHE A 222 -14.30 -10.69 -3.03
CA PHE A 222 -15.56 -10.40 -2.34
C PHE A 222 -16.24 -11.65 -1.76
N GLU A 223 -16.10 -12.80 -2.41
CA GLU A 223 -16.60 -14.08 -1.92
C GLU A 223 -15.81 -14.58 -0.69
N ARG A 224 -14.48 -14.41 -0.70
CA ARG A 224 -13.57 -14.99 0.31
C ARG A 224 -13.32 -14.09 1.52
N ALA A 225 -13.41 -12.77 1.34
CA ALA A 225 -13.17 -11.81 2.39
C ALA A 225 -14.39 -10.88 2.57
N PRO A 226 -15.39 -11.26 3.38
CA PRO A 226 -16.58 -10.45 3.61
C PRO A 226 -16.32 -9.05 4.19
N ALA A 227 -15.15 -8.84 4.80
CA ALA A 227 -14.69 -7.55 5.30
C ALA A 227 -14.26 -6.58 4.19
N VAL A 228 -13.96 -7.08 2.99
CA VAL A 228 -13.63 -6.26 1.83
C VAL A 228 -14.92 -5.94 1.08
N SER A 229 -15.33 -4.67 1.10
CA SER A 229 -16.51 -4.20 0.36
C SER A 229 -16.16 -3.44 -0.92
N ARG A 230 -14.88 -3.13 -1.13
CA ARG A 230 -14.39 -2.36 -2.28
C ARG A 230 -13.03 -2.86 -2.77
N VAL A 231 -12.86 -2.91 -4.09
CA VAL A 231 -11.57 -3.15 -4.77
C VAL A 231 -11.36 -2.09 -5.83
N VAL A 232 -10.14 -1.53 -5.91
CA VAL A 232 -9.79 -0.50 -6.89
C VAL A 232 -8.87 -1.10 -7.95
N LEU A 233 -9.23 -0.91 -9.22
CA LEU A 233 -8.43 -1.25 -10.39
C LEU A 233 -7.74 0.02 -10.87
N ALA A 234 -6.42 -0.01 -11.03
CA ALA A 234 -5.66 1.17 -11.37
C ALA A 234 -4.54 0.94 -12.37
N ARG A 235 -4.19 2.03 -13.05
CA ARG A 235 -2.94 2.20 -13.77
C ARG A 235 -2.23 3.45 -13.22
N LEU A 236 -1.43 3.26 -12.18
CA LEU A 236 -0.75 4.35 -11.45
C LEU A 236 0.27 5.17 -12.26
N ILE A 237 0.53 4.82 -13.52
CA ILE A 237 1.40 5.61 -14.41
C ILE A 237 0.63 6.69 -15.17
N ASP A 238 -0.70 6.64 -15.16
CA ASP A 238 -1.56 7.61 -15.84
C ASP A 238 -1.90 8.79 -14.90
N ASP A 239 -2.13 9.97 -15.47
CA ASP A 239 -2.55 11.16 -14.72
C ASP A 239 -3.92 10.98 -14.07
N ASP A 240 -4.82 10.16 -14.64
CA ASP A 240 -6.02 9.68 -13.95
C ASP A 240 -5.91 8.17 -13.76
N PRO A 241 -5.37 7.71 -12.61
CA PRO A 241 -4.95 6.33 -12.47
C PRO A 241 -6.10 5.35 -12.20
N VAL A 242 -7.30 5.82 -11.84
CA VAL A 242 -8.41 4.93 -11.47
C VAL A 242 -9.10 4.43 -12.74
N ILE A 243 -8.98 3.13 -13.00
CA ILE A 243 -9.67 2.49 -14.12
C ILE A 243 -11.10 2.14 -13.74
N GLN A 244 -11.29 1.56 -12.56
CA GLN A 244 -12.60 1.14 -12.08
C GLN A 244 -12.59 0.94 -10.56
N VAL A 245 -13.72 1.25 -9.92
CA VAL A 245 -13.99 0.88 -8.53
C VAL A 245 -15.08 -0.19 -8.56
N LEU A 246 -14.79 -1.33 -7.95
CA LEU A 246 -15.72 -2.44 -7.79
C LEU A 246 -16.19 -2.47 -6.34
N GLU A 247 -17.48 -2.64 -6.14
CA GLU A 247 -18.11 -2.73 -4.82
C GLU A 247 -19.07 -3.91 -4.79
N ARG A 248 -19.28 -4.47 -3.60
CA ARG A 248 -20.26 -5.55 -3.37
C ARG A 248 -21.61 -5.00 -2.92
#